data_AF-A0AB74A167-F1
#
_entry.id   AF-A0AB74A167-F1
#
_cell.length_a   1.000
_cell.length_b   1.000
_cell.length_c   1.000
_cell.angle_alpha   90.00
_cell.angle_beta   90.00
_cell.angle_gamma   90.00
#
_symmetry.space_group_name_H-M   'P 1'
#
loop_
_entity.id
_entity.type
_entity.pdbx_description
1 polymer ?
#
loop_
_entity_poly.entity_id
_entity_poly.type
_entity_poly.pdbx_seq_one_letter_code
_entity_poly.pdbx_strand_id
1 'polypeptide(L)'
;MTLGTESAPPEGTPGASPRRLGAAFLGLLHTHVELFGIELQEQKARTVSLLLFAGLALVFGLLLLTGLSALLLIVLWDSYRLAGIVGLCTFYLLAAIFCGLRLKAAIFDESSPFHATLEELANDRERLMP
;
A
#
# COMPACT_ATOMS: atom_id res chain seq x y z
N MET A 1 79.27 12.18 28.96
CA MET A 1 78.52 10.96 29.34
C MET A 1 77.43 11.42 30.29
N THR A 2 76.19 11.59 29.86
CA THR A 2 75.22 10.50 29.65
C THR A 2 74.30 10.76 28.45
N LEU A 3 74.11 9.73 27.62
CA LEU A 3 73.01 9.60 26.68
C LEU A 3 71.70 9.40 27.45
N GLY A 4 70.60 9.93 26.90
CA GLY A 4 69.23 9.62 27.32
C GLY A 4 68.27 9.89 26.17
N THR A 5 67.84 8.81 25.53
CA THR A 5 67.01 8.65 24.34
C THR A 5 65.55 9.09 24.48
N GLU A 6 64.97 9.48 23.34
CA GLU A 6 63.58 9.32 22.85
C GLU A 6 62.38 9.42 23.82
N SER A 7 61.42 10.29 23.46
CA SER A 7 60.00 10.00 23.64
C SER A 7 59.24 10.36 22.35
N ALA A 8 58.41 9.40 21.93
CA ALA A 8 57.83 9.25 20.60
C ALA A 8 56.59 10.13 20.33
N PRO A 9 56.25 10.43 19.05
CA PRO A 9 54.86 10.54 18.58
C PRO A 9 54.35 9.12 18.21
N PRO A 10 53.03 8.80 18.13
CA PRO A 10 51.94 9.67 17.66
C PRO A 10 50.63 9.59 18.48
N GLU A 11 49.84 10.66 18.44
CA GLU A 11 48.41 10.58 18.74
C GLU A 11 47.69 9.80 17.64
N GLY A 12 47.63 8.48 17.80
CA GLY A 12 46.75 7.63 17.02
C GLY A 12 45.31 7.87 17.47
N THR A 13 44.58 8.71 16.74
CA THR A 13 43.10 8.74 16.81
C THR A 13 42.61 7.29 16.67
N PRO A 14 41.90 6.71 17.65
CA PRO A 14 41.32 5.39 17.50
C PRO A 14 40.24 5.50 16.43
N GLY A 15 40.60 5.16 15.18
CA GLY A 15 39.66 5.07 14.07
C GLY A 15 38.49 4.22 14.53
N ALA A 16 37.28 4.79 14.51
CA ALA A 16 36.07 4.12 14.91
C ALA A 16 35.97 2.80 14.14
N SER A 17 36.20 1.69 14.84
CA SER A 17 36.26 0.36 14.21
C SER A 17 34.95 0.10 13.46
N PRO A 18 34.99 -0.35 12.19
CA PRO A 18 33.80 -0.65 11.40
C PRO A 18 32.87 -1.68 12.06
N ARG A 19 33.40 -2.49 12.99
CA ARG A 19 32.61 -3.41 13.83
C ARG A 19 31.67 -2.70 14.82
N ARG A 20 32.07 -1.56 15.39
CA ARG A 20 31.20 -0.77 16.30
C ARG A 20 30.10 -0.04 15.55
N LEU A 21 30.41 0.45 14.34
CA LEU A 21 29.44 1.06 13.44
C LEU A 21 28.42 0.01 12.95
N GLY A 22 28.87 -1.19 12.59
CA GLY A 22 27.99 -2.30 12.21
C GLY A 22 27.06 -2.74 13.35
N ALA A 23 27.56 -2.82 14.59
CA ALA A 23 26.73 -3.16 15.75
C ALA A 23 25.68 -2.08 16.06
N ALA A 24 26.02 -0.80 15.92
CA ALA A 24 25.07 0.31 16.10
C ALA A 24 24.00 0.32 15.00
N PHE A 25 24.38 0.02 13.75
CA PHE A 25 23.46 -0.06 12.62
C PHE A 25 22.49 -1.24 12.74
N LEU A 26 22.97 -2.42 13.17
CA LEU A 26 22.09 -3.55 13.48
C LEU A 26 21.14 -3.25 14.64
N GLY A 27 21.59 -2.53 15.67
CA GLY A 27 20.75 -2.09 16.78
C GLY A 27 19.64 -1.14 16.34
N LEU A 28 19.97 -0.17 15.48
CA LEU A 28 19.01 0.75 14.88
C LEU A 28 18.00 0.02 13.98
N LEU A 29 18.47 -0.84 13.08
CA LEU A 29 17.61 -1.66 12.23
C LEU A 29 16.64 -2.51 13.05
N HIS A 30 17.11 -3.11 14.14
CA HIS A 30 16.27 -3.97 14.97
C HIS A 30 15.12 -3.18 15.60
N THR A 31 15.40 -2.01 16.17
CA THR A 31 14.38 -1.15 16.78
C THR A 31 13.40 -0.58 15.76
N HIS A 32 13.87 -0.19 14.56
CA HIS A 32 12.98 0.29 13.50
C HIS A 32 12.12 -0.82 12.89
N VAL A 33 12.63 -2.04 12.73
CA VAL A 33 11.86 -3.19 12.24
C VAL A 33 10.77 -3.60 13.23
N GLU A 34 11.07 -3.55 14.53
CA GLU A 34 10.09 -3.80 15.57
C GLU A 34 9.00 -2.72 15.60
N LEU A 35 9.38 -1.44 15.48
CA LEU A 35 8.43 -0.32 15.35
C LEU A 35 7.58 -0.41 14.07
N PHE A 36 8.21 -0.65 12.91
CA PHE A 36 7.54 -0.83 11.62
C PHE A 36 6.55 -2.00 11.68
N GLY A 37 6.91 -3.09 12.35
CA GLY A 37 6.04 -4.25 12.55
C GLY A 37 4.80 -3.91 13.38
N ILE A 38 4.94 -3.08 14.41
CA ILE A 38 3.84 -2.64 15.27
C ILE A 38 2.94 -1.64 14.52
N GLU A 39 3.52 -0.66 13.82
CA GLU A 39 2.76 0.29 12.97
C GLU A 39 2.02 -0.43 11.83
N LEU A 40 2.63 -1.45 11.20
CA LEU A 40 1.97 -2.30 10.22
C LEU A 40 0.80 -3.07 10.82
N GLN A 41 0.93 -3.60 12.03
CA GLN A 41 -0.17 -4.32 12.69
C GLN A 41 -1.33 -3.38 13.05
N GLU A 42 -1.02 -2.18 13.52
CA GLU A 42 -2.02 -1.20 13.94
C GLU A 42 -2.77 -0.63 12.73
N GLN A 43 -2.07 -0.34 11.63
CA GLN A 43 -2.69 0.04 10.35
C GLN A 43 -3.48 -1.10 9.71
N LYS A 44 -3.01 -2.35 9.83
CA LYS A 44 -3.69 -3.53 9.28
C LYS A 44 -5.03 -3.80 9.97
N ALA A 45 -5.11 -3.70 11.30
CA ALA A 45 -6.36 -3.96 12.03
C ALA A 45 -7.46 -2.94 11.67
N ARG A 46 -7.12 -1.65 11.62
CA ARG A 46 -8.06 -0.59 11.24
C ARG A 46 -8.48 -0.70 9.77
N THR A 47 -7.53 -0.99 8.89
CA THR A 47 -7.80 -1.18 7.45
C THR A 47 -8.68 -2.40 7.21
N VAL A 48 -8.42 -3.53 7.87
CA VAL A 48 -9.27 -4.73 7.76
C VAL A 48 -10.69 -4.44 8.25
N SER A 49 -10.87 -3.76 9.38
CA SER A 49 -12.21 -3.38 9.86
C SER A 49 -12.94 -2.48 8.86
N LEU A 50 -12.27 -1.47 8.30
CA LEU A 50 -12.84 -0.60 7.27
C LEU A 50 -13.20 -1.38 6.00
N LEU A 51 -12.35 -2.31 5.56
CA LEU A 51 -12.64 -3.18 4.41
C LEU A 51 -13.83 -4.10 4.67
N LEU A 52 -14.00 -4.62 5.89
CA LEU A 52 -15.16 -5.41 6.27
C LEU A 52 -16.45 -4.59 6.22
N PHE A 53 -16.45 -3.38 6.80
CA PHE A 53 -17.61 -2.48 6.72
C PHE A 53 -17.90 -2.03 5.30
N ALA A 54 -16.87 -1.71 4.50
CA ALA A 54 -17.02 -1.37 3.09
C ALA A 54 -17.59 -2.54 2.28
N GLY A 55 -17.11 -3.76 2.52
CA GLY A 55 -17.64 -4.97 1.91
C GLY A 55 -19.09 -5.23 2.30
N LEU A 56 -19.44 -5.09 3.59
CA LEU A 56 -20.81 -5.26 4.07
C LEU A 56 -21.76 -4.20 3.48
N ALA A 57 -21.31 -2.94 3.43
CA ALA A 57 -22.04 -1.85 2.79
C ALA A 57 -22.26 -2.13 1.30
N LEU A 58 -21.24 -2.66 0.59
CA LEU A 58 -21.36 -3.08 -0.80
C LEU A 58 -22.41 -4.19 -0.96
N VAL A 59 -22.38 -5.22 -0.11
CA VAL A 59 -23.38 -6.31 -0.15
C VAL A 59 -24.79 -5.78 0.06
N PHE A 60 -25.03 -5.00 1.12
CA PHE A 60 -26.36 -4.42 1.36
C PHE A 60 -26.79 -3.47 0.24
N GLY A 61 -25.87 -2.69 -0.32
CA GLY A 61 -26.12 -1.84 -1.48
C GLY A 61 -26.56 -2.64 -2.71
N LEU A 62 -25.90 -3.76 -3.01
CA LEU A 62 -26.27 -4.64 -4.13
C LEU A 62 -27.63 -5.32 -3.91
N LEU A 63 -27.92 -5.76 -2.69
CA LEU A 63 -29.24 -6.30 -2.33
C LEU A 63 -30.34 -5.26 -2.51
N LEU A 64 -30.13 -4.04 -2.02
CA LEU A 64 -31.07 -2.93 -2.19
C LEU A 64 -31.28 -2.60 -3.68
N LEU A 65 -30.21 -2.51 -4.46
CA LEU A 65 -30.27 -2.23 -5.89
C LEU A 65 -31.06 -3.31 -6.65
N THR A 66 -30.87 -4.58 -6.29
CA THR A 66 -31.65 -5.70 -6.82
C THR A 66 -33.12 -5.60 -6.42
N GLY A 67 -33.40 -5.26 -5.16
CA GLY A 67 -34.76 -5.04 -4.67
C GLY A 67 -35.48 -3.89 -5.38
N LEU A 68 -34.80 -2.76 -5.57
CA LEU A 68 -35.30 -1.60 -6.32
C LEU A 68 -35.56 -1.95 -7.80
N SER A 69 -34.70 -2.76 -8.39
CA SER A 69 -34.91 -3.26 -9.75
C SER A 69 -36.15 -4.11 -9.88
N ALA A 70 -36.33 -5.06 -8.95
CA ALA A 70 -37.53 -5.90 -8.91
C ALA A 70 -38.78 -5.06 -8.67
N LEU A 71 -38.74 -4.11 -7.74
CA LEU A 71 -39.82 -3.17 -7.47
C LEU A 71 -40.19 -2.38 -8.73
N LEU A 72 -39.20 -1.84 -9.43
CA LEU A 72 -39.39 -1.09 -10.67
C LEU A 72 -40.05 -1.98 -11.74
N LEU A 73 -39.59 -3.22 -11.91
CA LEU A 73 -40.19 -4.16 -12.85
C LEU A 73 -41.63 -4.53 -12.48
N ILE A 74 -41.95 -4.70 -11.19
CA ILE A 74 -43.30 -4.98 -10.72
C ILE A 74 -44.22 -3.78 -11.01
N VAL A 75 -43.79 -2.56 -10.69
CA VAL A 75 -44.57 -1.34 -10.94
C VAL A 75 -44.83 -1.12 -12.42
N LEU A 76 -43.85 -1.39 -13.28
CA LEU A 76 -43.97 -1.20 -14.73
C LEU A 76 -44.55 -2.41 -15.47
N TRP A 77 -44.87 -3.51 -14.77
CA TRP A 77 -45.14 -4.80 -15.40
C TRP A 77 -46.34 -4.79 -16.36
N ASP A 78 -47.45 -4.17 -15.99
CA ASP A 78 -48.69 -4.27 -16.78
C ASP A 78 -48.67 -3.46 -18.07
N SER A 79 -47.99 -2.31 -18.09
CA SER A 79 -48.01 -1.39 -19.24
C SER A 79 -46.68 -1.31 -19.99
N TYR A 80 -45.55 -1.49 -19.29
CA TYR A 80 -44.22 -1.13 -19.80
C TYR A 80 -43.17 -2.22 -19.53
N ARG A 81 -43.56 -3.49 -19.42
CA ARG A 81 -42.64 -4.59 -19.08
C ARG A 81 -41.34 -4.58 -19.88
N LEU A 82 -41.45 -4.51 -21.20
CA LEU A 82 -40.28 -4.51 -22.09
C LEU A 82 -39.43 -3.25 -21.91
N ALA A 83 -40.07 -2.08 -21.80
CA ALA A 83 -39.35 -0.82 -21.58
C ALA A 83 -38.62 -0.79 -20.23
N GLY A 84 -39.23 -1.34 -19.17
CA GLY A 84 -38.61 -1.49 -17.86
C GLY A 84 -37.37 -2.40 -17.90
N ILE A 85 -37.48 -3.57 -18.56
CA ILE A 85 -36.36 -4.50 -18.72
C ILE A 85 -35.23 -3.85 -19.54
N VAL A 86 -35.55 -3.26 -20.70
CA VAL A 86 -34.56 -2.62 -21.58
C VAL A 86 -33.88 -1.44 -20.87
N GLY A 87 -34.64 -0.64 -20.14
CA GLY A 87 -34.11 0.48 -19.36
C GLY A 87 -33.13 0.00 -18.30
N LEU A 88 -33.48 -1.06 -17.56
CA LEU A 88 -32.62 -1.64 -16.54
C LEU A 88 -31.34 -2.25 -17.12
N CYS A 89 -31.45 -2.99 -18.24
CA CYS A 89 -30.30 -3.53 -18.96
C CYS A 89 -29.37 -2.42 -19.46
N THR A 90 -29.93 -1.36 -20.04
CA THR A 90 -29.15 -0.22 -20.54
C THR A 90 -28.44 0.49 -19.40
N PHE A 91 -29.13 0.73 -18.28
CA PHE A 91 -28.55 1.32 -17.08
C PHE A 91 -27.37 0.50 -16.55
N TYR A 92 -27.55 -0.81 -16.40
CA TYR A 92 -26.48 -1.69 -15.92
C TYR A 92 -25.31 -1.81 -16.88
N LEU A 93 -25.56 -1.80 -18.19
CA LEU A 93 -24.50 -1.80 -19.20
C LEU A 93 -23.65 -0.52 -19.09
N LEU A 94 -24.28 0.65 -18.98
CA LEU A 94 -23.56 1.91 -18.82
C LEU A 94 -22.74 1.95 -17.53
N ALA A 95 -23.33 1.50 -16.41
CA ALA A 95 -22.61 1.38 -15.15
C ALA A 95 -21.40 0.43 -15.26
N ALA A 96 -21.56 -0.73 -15.91
CA ALA A 96 -20.48 -1.69 -16.12
C ALA A 96 -19.35 -1.11 -16.98
N ILE A 97 -19.68 -0.41 -18.07
CA ILE A 97 -18.70 0.27 -18.93
C ILE A 97 -17.95 1.33 -18.12
N PHE A 98 -18.66 2.18 -17.38
CA PHE A 98 -18.04 3.21 -16.55
C PHE A 98 -17.08 2.63 -15.51
N CYS A 99 -17.51 1.59 -14.79
CA CYS A 99 -16.66 0.88 -13.83
C CYS A 99 -15.45 0.23 -14.51
N GLY A 100 -15.64 -0.40 -15.67
CA GLY A 100 -14.54 -1.00 -16.44
C GLY A 100 -13.52 0.04 -16.91
N LEU A 101 -13.97 1.21 -17.37
CA LEU A 101 -13.09 2.31 -17.76
C LEU A 101 -12.33 2.89 -16.56
N ARG A 102 -13.00 3.05 -15.41
CA ARG A 102 -12.37 3.51 -14.16
C ARG A 102 -11.37 2.50 -13.61
N LEU A 103 -11.69 1.21 -13.65
CA LEU A 103 -10.79 0.13 -13.25
C LEU A 103 -9.58 0.07 -14.18
N LYS A 104 -9.80 0.14 -15.50
CA LYS A 104 -8.72 0.26 -16.48
C LYS A 104 -7.87 1.49 -16.18
N ALA A 105 -8.47 2.66 -15.96
CA ALA A 105 -7.72 3.85 -15.61
C ALA A 105 -6.89 3.63 -14.33
N ALA A 106 -7.45 3.03 -13.28
CA ALA A 106 -6.73 2.78 -12.03
C ALA A 106 -5.61 1.72 -12.12
N ILE A 107 -5.77 0.69 -12.97
CA ILE A 107 -4.75 -0.34 -13.19
C ILE A 107 -3.62 0.18 -14.08
N PHE A 108 -3.95 0.98 -15.09
CA PHE A 108 -3.00 1.55 -16.05
C PHE A 108 -2.51 2.94 -15.64
N ASP A 109 -2.91 3.46 -14.47
CA ASP A 109 -2.28 4.62 -13.83
C ASP A 109 -0.93 4.12 -13.29
N GLU A 110 0.16 4.50 -13.95
CA GLU A 110 1.53 3.99 -13.74
C GLU A 110 2.13 4.41 -12.37
N SER A 111 1.35 5.04 -11.50
CA SER A 111 1.69 5.22 -10.09
C SER A 111 1.40 3.95 -9.30
N SER A 112 2.14 2.88 -9.57
CA SER A 112 2.28 1.81 -8.58
C SER A 112 2.80 2.47 -7.29
N PRO A 113 2.09 2.39 -6.15
CA PRO A 113 2.46 3.11 -4.92
C PRO A 113 3.83 2.66 -4.36
N PHE A 114 4.41 1.61 -4.93
CA PHE A 114 5.72 1.07 -4.58
C PHE A 114 6.77 1.22 -5.68
N HIS A 115 6.46 1.81 -6.84
CA HIS A 115 7.46 1.99 -7.90
C HIS A 115 8.58 2.92 -7.45
N ALA A 116 8.23 4.09 -6.89
CA ALA A 116 9.21 5.01 -6.33
C ALA A 116 10.02 4.33 -5.21
N THR A 117 9.36 3.58 -4.32
CA THR A 117 10.05 2.86 -3.23
C THR A 117 10.94 1.72 -3.72
N LEU A 118 10.54 0.97 -4.75
CA LEU A 118 11.33 -0.13 -5.32
C LEU A 118 12.51 0.38 -6.14
N GLU A 119 12.32 1.49 -6.84
CA GLU A 119 13.38 2.17 -7.60
C GLU A 119 14.41 2.77 -6.66
N GLU A 120 13.97 3.37 -5.55
CA GLU A 120 14.85 3.87 -4.50
C GLU A 120 15.57 2.72 -3.77
N LEU A 121 14.92 1.58 -3.54
CA LEU A 121 15.52 0.38 -2.96
C LEU A 121 16.51 -0.31 -3.92
N ALA A 122 16.25 -0.26 -5.24
CA ALA A 122 17.18 -0.73 -6.27
C ALA A 122 18.44 0.15 -6.33
N ASN A 123 18.26 1.47 -6.25
CA ASN A 123 19.36 2.43 -6.22
C ASN A 123 20.22 2.28 -4.96
N ASP A 124 19.60 2.04 -3.81
CA ASP A 124 20.31 1.82 -2.54
C ASP A 124 21.09 0.49 -2.56
N ARG A 125 20.54 -0.55 -3.20
CA ARG A 125 21.26 -1.82 -3.45
C ARG A 125 22.50 -1.62 -4.32
N GLU A 126 22.40 -0.82 -5.37
CA GLU A 126 23.51 -0.53 -6.29
C GLU A 126 24.63 0.28 -5.62
N ARG A 127 24.27 1.14 -4.64
CA ARG A 127 25.24 1.89 -3.83
C ARG A 127 25.89 1.07 -2.72
N LEU A 128 25.25 -0.01 -2.28
CA LEU A 128 25.74 -0.89 -1.21
C LEU A 128 26.53 -2.11 -1.70
N MET A 129 26.52 -2.42 -3.00
CA MET A 129 27.43 -3.38 -3.64
C MET A 129 28.53 -2.64 -4.41
N PRO A 130 29.73 -2.43 -3.82
CA PRO A 130 30.91 -1.94 -4.54
C PRO A 130 31.46 -2.97 -5.54
#